data_AF-A0A662HSR5-F1
#
_entry.id   AF-A0A662HSR5-F1
#
_cell.length_a   1.000
_cell.length_b   1.000
_cell.length_c   1.000
_cell.angle_alpha   90.00
_cell.angle_beta   90.00
_cell.angle_gamma   90.00
#
_symmetry.space_group_name_H-M   'P 1'
#
loop_
_entity.id
_entity.type
_entity.pdbx_description
1 polymer ?
#
loop_
_entity_poly.entity_id
_entity_poly.type
_entity_poly.pdbx_seq_one_letter_code
_entity_poly.pdbx_strand_id
1 'polypeptide(L)'
;VKTAYVKPEARKLWVDFYNSYLEKVSKLDELEGSYLTKVPLNALKLALIYAASRLDFRNEVLNVTEEDMTRAIEDMRKFEAQYQELMTWWNEYAGQLKSVKKISRASKYDLQEFMRKIAILGQGYATVKEISAWCDAPNRNQIAELLGLGVAKGWLEVLEEKDVPKELYERFKPKAGVYPQVFRLTSKGYEAIGLQREY
;
A
#
# COMPACT_ATOMS: atom_id res chain seq x y z
N VAL A 1 36.33 -17.00 22.21
CA VAL A 1 35.96 -16.06 21.13
C VAL A 1 34.71 -16.62 20.46
N LYS A 2 33.60 -15.88 20.38
CA LYS A 2 32.41 -16.36 19.66
C LYS A 2 32.67 -16.21 18.16
N THR A 3 32.85 -17.33 17.49
CA THR A 3 33.10 -17.39 16.04
C THR A 3 31.83 -16.98 15.31
N ALA A 4 31.89 -15.91 14.51
CA ALA A 4 30.80 -15.51 13.62
C ALA A 4 31.00 -16.21 12.27
N TYR A 5 30.14 -17.18 11.96
CA TYR A 5 30.17 -17.86 10.67
C TYR A 5 29.43 -17.04 9.63
N VAL A 6 30.17 -16.54 8.62
CA VAL A 6 29.59 -15.85 7.47
C VAL A 6 29.53 -16.82 6.30
N LYS A 7 28.32 -17.05 5.79
CA LYS A 7 28.07 -17.95 4.66
C LYS A 7 28.76 -17.43 3.38
N PRO A 8 29.60 -18.22 2.70
CA PRO A 8 30.21 -17.83 1.42
C PRO A 8 29.19 -17.44 0.33
N GLU A 9 27.98 -17.99 0.43
CA GLU A 9 26.87 -17.74 -0.50
C GLU A 9 26.25 -16.34 -0.32
N ALA A 10 26.62 -15.61 0.74
CA ALA A 10 26.19 -14.24 1.02
C ALA A 10 26.43 -13.29 -0.16
N ARG A 11 27.57 -13.44 -0.84
CA ARG A 11 27.91 -12.62 -2.00
C ARG A 11 26.90 -12.81 -3.14
N LYS A 12 26.49 -14.05 -3.38
CA LYS A 12 25.49 -14.37 -4.41
C LYS A 12 24.13 -13.77 -4.04
N LEU A 13 23.70 -13.97 -2.79
CA LEU A 13 22.44 -13.41 -2.27
C LEU A 13 22.39 -11.88 -2.38
N TRP A 14 23.51 -11.20 -2.12
CA TRP A 14 23.61 -9.75 -2.28
C TRP A 14 23.48 -9.32 -3.74
N VAL A 15 24.20 -9.97 -4.66
CA VAL A 15 24.13 -9.64 -6.10
C VAL A 15 22.72 -9.89 -6.66
N ASP A 16 22.09 -10.99 -6.29
CA ASP A 16 20.72 -11.33 -6.72
C ASP A 16 19.71 -10.31 -6.16
N PHE A 17 19.83 -9.96 -4.88
CA PHE A 17 18.99 -8.93 -4.26
C PHE A 17 19.21 -7.56 -4.89
N TYR A 18 20.46 -7.17 -5.12
CA TYR A 18 20.83 -5.89 -5.73
C TYR A 18 20.24 -5.75 -7.13
N ASN A 19 20.38 -6.78 -7.97
CA ASN A 19 19.82 -6.78 -9.31
C ASN A 19 18.29 -6.75 -9.30
N SER A 20 17.65 -7.56 -8.44
CA SER A 20 16.19 -7.55 -8.28
C SER A 20 15.68 -6.21 -7.73
N TYR A 21 16.45 -5.58 -6.84
CA TYR A 21 16.16 -4.26 -6.31
C TYR A 21 16.23 -3.20 -7.41
N LEU A 22 17.31 -3.16 -8.20
CA LEU A 22 17.44 -2.24 -9.33
C LEU A 22 16.32 -2.44 -10.38
N GLU A 23 15.95 -3.67 -10.68
CA GLU A 23 14.87 -3.98 -11.63
C GLU A 23 13.50 -3.51 -11.11
N LYS A 24 13.25 -3.65 -9.81
CA LYS A 24 11.98 -3.20 -9.22
C LYS A 24 11.94 -1.69 -9.05
N VAL A 25 13.08 -1.09 -8.73
CA VAL A 25 13.26 0.36 -8.76
C VAL A 25 13.12 0.90 -10.18
N SER A 26 13.43 0.14 -11.23
CA SER A 26 13.15 0.60 -12.60
C SER A 26 11.67 0.48 -13.01
N LYS A 27 10.86 -0.28 -12.27
CA LYS A 27 9.40 -0.48 -12.47
C LYS A 27 8.58 0.18 -11.34
N LEU A 28 9.03 1.35 -10.89
CA LEU A 28 8.57 2.06 -9.68
C LEU A 28 7.06 2.31 -9.59
N ASP A 29 6.39 2.49 -10.73
CA ASP A 29 4.95 2.78 -10.80
C ASP A 29 4.07 1.62 -10.27
N GLU A 30 4.65 0.43 -10.13
CA GLU A 30 3.99 -0.81 -9.71
C GLU A 30 4.28 -1.20 -8.25
N LEU A 31 5.05 -0.41 -7.50
CA LEU A 31 5.50 -0.78 -6.14
C LEU A 31 4.51 -0.37 -5.04
N GLU A 32 3.91 -1.36 -4.38
CA GLU A 32 3.04 -1.16 -3.22
C GLU A 32 3.79 -0.83 -1.91
N GLY A 33 3.14 -0.03 -1.04
CA GLY A 33 3.74 0.59 0.16
C GLY A 33 4.40 -0.33 1.19
N SER A 34 4.12 -1.63 1.21
CA SER A 34 4.79 -2.59 2.11
C SER A 34 6.19 -2.99 1.62
N TYR A 35 6.42 -2.93 0.31
CA TYR A 35 7.72 -3.19 -0.30
C TYR A 35 8.69 -2.05 -0.01
N LEU A 36 8.20 -0.82 -0.13
CA LEU A 36 8.96 0.41 0.07
C LEU A 36 9.46 0.61 1.52
N THR A 37 8.78 0.04 2.51
CA THR A 37 9.16 0.16 3.94
C THR A 37 10.10 -0.95 4.43
N LYS A 38 10.04 -2.15 3.85
CA LYS A 38 10.83 -3.32 4.30
C LYS A 38 12.17 -3.47 3.58
N VAL A 39 12.28 -2.96 2.36
CA VAL A 39 13.48 -3.06 1.53
C VAL A 39 14.70 -2.36 2.13
N PRO A 40 14.62 -1.15 2.72
CA PRO A 40 15.78 -0.49 3.30
C PRO A 40 16.45 -1.29 4.43
N LEU A 41 15.63 -1.86 5.32
CA LEU A 41 16.10 -2.68 6.44
C LEU A 41 16.71 -4.01 5.98
N ASN A 42 16.12 -4.64 4.96
CA ASN A 42 16.66 -5.88 4.39
C ASN A 42 17.93 -5.64 3.57
N ALA A 43 18.01 -4.52 2.86
CA ALA A 43 19.20 -4.08 2.15
C ALA A 43 20.36 -3.81 3.11
N LEU A 44 20.13 -3.09 4.22
CA LEU A 44 21.15 -2.85 5.25
C LEU A 44 21.68 -4.16 5.85
N LYS A 45 20.79 -5.11 6.18
CA LYS A 45 21.18 -6.41 6.71
C LYS A 45 22.03 -7.20 5.72
N LEU A 46 21.65 -7.22 4.44
CA LEU A 46 22.39 -7.94 3.40
C LEU A 46 23.74 -7.27 3.09
N ALA A 47 23.82 -5.94 3.11
CA ALA A 47 25.07 -5.20 2.93
C ALA A 47 26.07 -5.50 4.04
N LEU A 48 25.62 -5.56 5.30
CA LEU A 48 26.46 -5.96 6.44
C LEU A 48 26.97 -7.40 6.31
N ILE A 49 26.11 -8.31 5.86
CA ILE A 49 26.46 -9.71 5.60
C ILE A 49 27.45 -9.84 4.44
N TYR A 50 27.28 -9.05 3.38
CA TYR A 50 28.20 -9.01 2.24
C TYR A 50 29.57 -8.46 2.64
N ALA A 51 29.62 -7.32 3.34
CA ALA A 51 30.87 -6.75 3.87
C ALA A 51 31.61 -7.76 4.76
N ALA A 52 30.88 -8.46 5.64
CA ALA A 52 31.44 -9.51 6.47
C ALA A 52 31.93 -10.73 5.66
N SER A 53 31.29 -11.06 4.52
CA SER A 53 31.68 -12.18 3.64
C SER A 53 32.97 -11.92 2.85
N ARG A 54 33.41 -10.66 2.78
CA ARG A 54 34.65 -10.26 2.10
C ARG A 54 35.89 -10.39 3.00
N LEU A 55 35.69 -10.64 4.29
CA LEU A 55 36.76 -10.83 5.26
C LEU A 55 37.32 -12.26 5.12
N ASP A 56 38.65 -12.40 5.10
CA ASP A 56 39.32 -13.69 4.92
C ASP A 56 39.11 -14.56 6.15
N PHE A 57 38.35 -15.64 5.99
CA PHE A 57 38.06 -16.56 7.08
C PHE A 57 38.86 -17.85 6.86
N ARG A 58 39.95 -18.03 7.63
CA ARG A 58 40.80 -19.22 7.57
C ARG A 58 41.02 -19.77 8.95
N ASN A 59 40.97 -21.10 9.09
CA ASN A 59 41.23 -21.79 10.36
C ASN A 59 40.41 -21.26 11.56
N GLU A 60 39.13 -20.91 11.32
CA GLU A 60 38.23 -20.33 12.32
C GLU A 60 38.65 -18.94 12.85
N VAL A 61 39.66 -18.32 12.22
CA VAL A 61 40.13 -16.97 12.51
C VAL A 61 39.72 -16.05 11.37
N LEU A 62 39.06 -14.96 11.75
CA LEU A 62 38.75 -13.86 10.85
C LEU A 62 40.01 -13.01 10.68
N ASN A 63 40.69 -13.17 9.55
CA ASN A 63 41.78 -12.28 9.16
C ASN A 63 41.21 -11.12 8.36
N VAL A 64 41.29 -9.95 8.97
CA VAL A 64 40.81 -8.70 8.38
C VAL A 64 42.02 -7.89 7.98
N THR A 65 42.27 -7.77 6.68
CA THR A 65 43.31 -6.87 6.16
C THR A 65 42.78 -5.43 6.10
N GLU A 66 43.69 -4.46 6.09
CA GLU A 66 43.36 -3.06 5.91
C GLU A 66 42.67 -2.80 4.56
N GLU A 67 43.04 -3.54 3.52
CA GLU A 67 42.41 -3.50 2.18
C GLU A 67 40.97 -4.04 2.18
N ASP A 68 40.68 -5.06 3.00
CA ASP A 68 39.32 -5.61 3.12
C ASP A 68 38.40 -4.66 3.88
N MET A 69 38.91 -4.03 4.95
CA MET A 69 38.19 -2.98 5.66
C MET A 69 37.94 -1.77 4.77
N THR A 70 38.94 -1.35 3.99
CA THR A 70 38.83 -0.21 3.07
C THR A 70 37.74 -0.47 2.03
N ARG A 71 37.74 -1.63 1.39
CA ARG A 71 36.71 -2.01 0.41
C ARG A 71 35.31 -2.10 1.01
N ALA A 72 35.18 -2.69 2.21
CA ALA A 72 33.90 -2.76 2.91
C ALA A 72 33.35 -1.36 3.25
N ILE A 73 34.21 -0.45 3.70
CA ILE A 73 33.84 0.94 3.99
C ILE A 73 33.41 1.66 2.71
N GLU A 74 34.12 1.49 1.60
CA GLU A 74 33.75 2.07 0.31
C GLU A 74 32.39 1.57 -0.20
N ASP A 75 32.12 0.28 -0.10
CA ASP A 75 30.85 -0.31 -0.51
C ASP A 75 29.70 0.18 0.38
N MET A 76 29.91 0.32 1.69
CA MET A 76 28.92 0.94 2.60
C MET A 76 28.66 2.41 2.27
N ARG A 77 29.69 3.19 1.95
CA ARG A 77 29.55 4.62 1.58
C ARG A 77 28.79 4.79 0.27
N LYS A 78 29.09 3.96 -0.74
CA LYS A 78 28.34 3.95 -2.01
C LYS A 78 26.86 3.65 -1.78
N PHE A 79 26.56 2.67 -0.93
CA PHE A 79 25.20 2.33 -0.57
C PHE A 79 24.48 3.46 0.18
N GLU A 80 25.15 4.07 1.17
CA GLU A 80 24.60 5.21 1.92
C GLU A 80 24.24 6.36 0.98
N ALA A 81 25.11 6.70 0.03
CA ALA A 81 24.82 7.73 -0.97
C ALA A 81 23.58 7.41 -1.81
N GLN A 82 23.49 6.18 -2.34
CA GLN A 82 22.33 5.73 -3.12
C GLN A 82 21.03 5.70 -2.30
N TYR A 83 21.12 5.33 -1.02
CA TYR A 83 19.98 5.38 -0.11
C TYR A 83 19.51 6.82 0.15
N GLN A 84 20.44 7.76 0.34
CA GLN A 84 20.10 9.17 0.53
C GLN A 84 19.46 9.77 -0.73
N GLU A 85 19.94 9.42 -1.93
CA GLU A 85 19.32 9.79 -3.19
C GLU A 85 17.88 9.27 -3.29
N LEU A 86 17.67 7.98 -3.00
CA LEU A 86 16.34 7.37 -2.98
C LEU A 86 15.41 8.04 -1.95
N MET A 87 15.91 8.32 -0.74
CA MET A 87 15.11 8.95 0.31
C MET A 87 14.80 10.42 0.01
N THR A 88 15.72 11.14 -0.63
CA THR A 88 15.49 12.52 -1.10
C THR A 88 14.41 12.53 -2.16
N TRP A 89 14.56 11.66 -3.17
CA TRP A 89 13.54 11.47 -4.20
C TRP A 89 12.20 11.01 -3.62
N TRP A 90 12.20 10.11 -2.63
CA TRP A 90 10.98 9.70 -1.92
C TRP A 90 10.34 10.87 -1.19
N ASN A 91 11.11 11.74 -0.54
CA ASN A 91 10.56 12.91 0.14
C ASN A 91 9.98 13.91 -0.85
N GLU A 92 10.59 14.06 -2.03
CA GLU A 92 10.08 14.87 -3.14
C GLU A 92 8.80 14.25 -3.74
N TYR A 93 8.80 12.96 -4.04
CA TYR A 93 7.64 12.22 -4.56
C TYR A 93 6.51 12.15 -3.53
N ALA A 94 6.81 11.94 -2.24
CA ALA A 94 5.83 12.04 -1.15
C ALA A 94 5.32 13.48 -0.98
N GLY A 95 6.15 14.48 -1.28
CA GLY A 95 5.78 15.89 -1.35
C GLY A 95 4.85 16.19 -2.53
N GLN A 96 5.11 15.61 -3.70
CA GLN A 96 4.26 15.67 -4.89
C GLN A 96 2.96 14.88 -4.70
N LEU A 97 3.01 13.70 -4.07
CA LEU A 97 1.83 12.98 -3.61
C LEU A 97 1.07 13.77 -2.57
N LYS A 98 1.71 14.61 -1.73
CA LYS A 98 1.02 15.52 -0.80
C LYS A 98 0.40 16.72 -1.51
N SER A 99 0.97 17.21 -2.62
CA SER A 99 0.37 18.28 -3.43
C SER A 99 -0.78 17.76 -4.29
N VAL A 100 -0.67 16.54 -4.83
CA VAL A 100 -1.75 15.81 -5.51
C VAL A 100 -2.82 15.34 -4.50
N LYS A 101 -2.44 14.85 -3.30
CA LYS A 101 -3.36 14.59 -2.16
C LYS A 101 -3.89 15.85 -1.50
N LYS A 102 -3.38 17.05 -1.82
CA LYS A 102 -4.05 18.30 -1.42
C LYS A 102 -5.38 18.47 -2.16
N ILE A 103 -5.56 17.77 -3.30
CA ILE A 103 -6.83 17.61 -4.00
C ILE A 103 -7.67 16.46 -3.40
N SER A 104 -7.11 15.59 -2.53
CA SER A 104 -7.83 14.47 -1.88
C SER A 104 -7.57 14.30 -0.37
N ARG A 105 -7.51 15.39 0.40
CA ARG A 105 -7.79 15.35 1.86
C ARG A 105 -9.27 15.55 2.15
N ALA A 106 -10.07 14.88 1.34
CA ALA A 106 -11.28 14.23 1.78
C ALA A 106 -11.01 13.46 3.09
N SER A 107 -11.74 13.77 4.15
CA SER A 107 -11.75 12.98 5.39
C SER A 107 -11.83 11.47 5.06
N LYS A 108 -11.25 10.55 5.86
CA LYS A 108 -11.57 9.10 5.71
C LYS A 108 -13.09 8.81 5.76
N TYR A 109 -13.85 9.79 6.22
CA TYR A 109 -15.29 9.95 6.12
C TYR A 109 -15.60 11.05 5.10
N ASP A 110 -15.37 10.78 3.82
CA ASP A 110 -15.72 11.67 2.72
C ASP A 110 -16.78 11.01 1.85
N LEU A 111 -17.87 11.74 1.68
CA LEU A 111 -19.03 11.26 0.97
C LEU A 111 -18.72 10.97 -0.51
N GLN A 112 -17.94 11.81 -1.19
CA GLN A 112 -17.56 11.60 -2.59
C GLN A 112 -16.66 10.38 -2.75
N GLU A 113 -15.73 10.15 -1.82
CA GLU A 113 -14.89 8.95 -1.84
C GLU A 113 -15.73 7.68 -1.60
N PHE A 114 -16.70 7.72 -0.68
CA PHE A 114 -17.66 6.63 -0.52
C PHE A 114 -18.42 6.37 -1.82
N MET A 115 -18.90 7.41 -2.50
CA MET A 115 -19.65 7.28 -3.75
C MET A 115 -18.80 6.63 -4.85
N ARG A 116 -17.51 6.98 -4.95
CA ARG A 116 -16.57 6.35 -5.89
C ARG A 116 -16.34 4.87 -5.61
N LYS A 117 -16.17 4.49 -4.34
CA LYS A 117 -16.02 3.08 -3.97
C LYS A 117 -17.29 2.27 -4.25
N ILE A 118 -18.47 2.85 -3.99
CA ILE A 118 -19.77 2.24 -4.33
C ILE A 118 -19.86 2.01 -5.85
N ALA A 119 -19.49 3.00 -6.66
CA ALA A 119 -19.53 2.88 -8.12
C ALA A 119 -18.59 1.79 -8.65
N ILE A 120 -17.32 1.79 -8.21
CA ILE A 120 -16.26 0.95 -8.78
C ILE A 120 -16.26 -0.47 -8.19
N LEU A 121 -16.27 -0.59 -6.87
CA LEU A 121 -16.19 -1.89 -6.18
C LEU A 121 -17.57 -2.49 -5.93
N GLY A 122 -18.56 -1.63 -5.70
CA GLY A 122 -19.92 -2.04 -5.37
C GLY A 122 -20.84 -2.24 -6.57
N GLN A 123 -20.39 -1.93 -7.79
CA GLN A 123 -21.22 -1.90 -9.00
C GLN A 123 -22.44 -0.97 -8.86
N GLY A 124 -22.28 0.12 -8.11
CA GLY A 124 -23.35 1.06 -7.79
C GLY A 124 -24.14 0.72 -6.52
N TYR A 125 -23.82 -0.38 -5.82
CA TYR A 125 -24.53 -0.82 -4.61
C TYR A 125 -23.57 -1.11 -3.45
N ALA A 126 -23.95 -0.70 -2.23
CA ALA A 126 -23.18 -1.04 -1.04
C ALA A 126 -23.99 -0.99 0.26
N THR A 127 -23.45 -1.66 1.26
CA THR A 127 -23.83 -1.53 2.66
C THR A 127 -22.82 -0.71 3.44
N VAL A 128 -23.21 -0.19 4.62
CA VAL A 128 -22.28 0.50 5.55
C VAL A 128 -21.06 -0.37 5.89
N LYS A 129 -21.26 -1.68 6.00
CA LYS A 129 -20.19 -2.64 6.33
C LYS A 129 -19.14 -2.74 5.24
N GLU A 130 -19.56 -2.79 3.97
CA GLU A 130 -18.62 -2.85 2.85
C GLU A 130 -17.85 -1.54 2.70
N ILE A 131 -18.52 -0.39 2.83
CA ILE A 131 -17.85 0.92 2.78
C ILE A 131 -16.82 1.05 3.92
N SER A 132 -17.18 0.58 5.11
CA SER A 132 -16.26 0.53 6.26
C SER A 132 -14.99 -0.27 5.94
N ALA A 133 -15.12 -1.39 5.22
CA ALA A 133 -13.99 -2.21 4.80
C ALA A 133 -13.19 -1.60 3.64
N TRP A 134 -13.85 -1.02 2.63
CA TRP A 134 -13.17 -0.43 1.46
C TRP A 134 -12.40 0.86 1.77
N CYS A 135 -12.82 1.60 2.81
CA CYS A 135 -12.27 2.91 3.15
C CYS A 135 -11.47 2.91 4.47
N ASP A 136 -11.24 1.73 5.07
CA ASP A 136 -10.62 1.60 6.40
C ASP A 136 -11.25 2.53 7.46
N ALA A 137 -12.58 2.63 7.42
CA ALA A 137 -13.38 3.54 8.23
C ALA A 137 -14.22 2.75 9.26
N PRO A 138 -13.70 2.48 10.48
CA PRO A 138 -14.35 1.54 11.40
C PRO A 138 -15.60 2.10 12.10
N ASN A 139 -15.74 3.43 12.25
CA ASN A 139 -16.94 4.04 12.82
C ASN A 139 -18.12 4.00 11.84
N ARG A 140 -18.95 2.97 11.96
CA ARG A 140 -20.11 2.73 11.09
C ARG A 140 -21.23 3.76 11.28
N ASN A 141 -21.38 4.35 12.46
CA ASN A 141 -22.41 5.37 12.71
C ASN A 141 -22.13 6.63 11.89
N GLN A 142 -20.88 7.08 11.89
CA GLN A 142 -20.45 8.23 11.10
C GLN A 142 -20.57 7.97 9.59
N ILE A 143 -20.34 6.73 9.13
CA ILE A 143 -20.60 6.35 7.74
C ILE A 143 -22.10 6.46 7.44
N ALA A 144 -22.95 5.87 8.29
CA ALA A 144 -24.40 5.90 8.09
C ALA A 144 -24.95 7.34 8.03
N GLU A 145 -24.46 8.24 8.90
CA GLU A 145 -24.80 9.66 8.87
C GLU A 145 -24.41 10.32 7.54
N LEU A 146 -23.19 10.05 7.05
CA LEU A 146 -22.74 10.59 5.76
C LEU A 146 -23.52 10.04 4.58
N LEU A 147 -23.80 8.73 4.55
CA LEU A 147 -24.65 8.15 3.51
C LEU A 147 -26.05 8.75 3.58
N GLY A 148 -26.57 9.05 4.78
CA GLY A 148 -27.80 9.81 4.98
C GLY A 148 -27.75 11.20 4.32
N LEU A 149 -26.61 11.90 4.40
CA LEU A 149 -26.42 13.15 3.64
C LEU A 149 -26.40 12.90 2.12
N GLY A 150 -25.82 11.79 1.66
CA GLY A 150 -25.86 11.35 0.25
C GLY A 150 -27.29 11.11 -0.24
N VAL A 151 -28.14 10.51 0.59
CA VAL A 151 -29.57 10.32 0.32
C VAL A 151 -30.30 11.66 0.28
N ALA A 152 -30.06 12.55 1.26
CA ALA A 152 -30.66 13.88 1.30
C ALA A 152 -30.29 14.74 0.07
N LYS A 153 -29.10 14.54 -0.50
CA LYS A 153 -28.65 15.19 -1.74
C LYS A 153 -29.18 14.52 -3.01
N GLY A 154 -29.88 13.39 -2.88
CA GLY A 154 -30.37 12.59 -4.00
C GLY A 154 -29.27 11.85 -4.77
N TRP A 155 -28.07 11.71 -4.18
CA TRP A 155 -26.94 10.97 -4.78
C TRP A 155 -27.03 9.47 -4.52
N LEU A 156 -27.66 9.12 -3.41
CA LEU A 156 -28.00 7.76 -3.04
C LEU A 156 -29.50 7.62 -2.90
N GLU A 157 -29.97 6.40 -3.03
CA GLU A 157 -31.27 5.98 -2.53
C GLU A 157 -31.10 4.76 -1.64
N VAL A 158 -32.01 4.60 -0.69
CA VAL A 158 -32.08 3.42 0.16
C VAL A 158 -33.02 2.43 -0.49
N LEU A 159 -32.56 1.19 -0.68
CA LEU A 159 -33.38 0.11 -1.19
C LEU A 159 -33.96 -0.72 -0.04
N GLU A 160 -35.24 -1.08 -0.16
CA GLU A 160 -35.81 -2.17 0.63
C GLU A 160 -35.33 -3.51 0.06
N GLU A 161 -35.39 -4.57 0.87
CA GLU A 161 -34.94 -5.91 0.47
C GLU A 161 -35.57 -6.39 -0.86
N LYS A 162 -36.85 -6.08 -1.07
CA LYS A 162 -37.60 -6.45 -2.29
C LYS A 162 -37.13 -5.73 -3.56
N ASP A 163 -36.46 -4.58 -3.41
CA ASP A 163 -36.04 -3.70 -4.51
C ASP A 163 -34.57 -3.95 -4.91
N VAL A 164 -33.86 -4.81 -4.19
CA VAL A 164 -32.50 -5.23 -4.53
C VAL A 164 -32.54 -6.17 -5.75
N PRO A 165 -31.73 -5.92 -6.80
CA PRO A 165 -31.66 -6.82 -7.95
C PRO A 165 -31.33 -8.26 -7.54
N LYS A 166 -31.99 -9.23 -8.17
CA LYS A 166 -31.83 -10.66 -7.82
C LYS A 166 -30.39 -11.13 -7.91
N GLU A 167 -29.59 -10.58 -8.84
CA GLU A 167 -28.18 -10.94 -8.99
C GLU A 167 -27.34 -10.49 -7.78
N LEU A 168 -27.78 -9.45 -7.06
CA LEU A 168 -27.09 -8.88 -5.91
C LEU A 168 -27.69 -9.31 -4.57
N TYR A 169 -28.86 -9.96 -4.58
CA TYR A 169 -29.54 -10.37 -3.35
C TYR A 169 -28.66 -11.27 -2.48
N GLU A 170 -28.03 -12.31 -3.06
CA GLU A 170 -27.16 -13.24 -2.32
C GLU A 170 -25.89 -12.57 -1.76
N ARG A 171 -25.44 -11.45 -2.35
CA ARG A 171 -24.29 -10.67 -1.84
C ARG A 171 -24.63 -9.99 -0.52
N PHE A 172 -25.85 -9.47 -0.38
CA PHE A 172 -26.28 -8.71 0.80
C PHE A 172 -27.07 -9.55 1.80
N LYS A 173 -27.44 -10.77 1.42
CA LYS A 173 -28.17 -11.71 2.28
C LYS A 173 -27.43 -11.92 3.61
N PRO A 174 -28.08 -11.65 4.76
CA PRO A 174 -27.44 -11.83 6.05
C PRO A 174 -27.23 -13.33 6.34
N LYS A 175 -26.08 -13.68 6.92
CA LYS A 175 -25.84 -15.03 7.45
C LYS A 175 -26.72 -15.34 8.67
N ALA A 176 -27.09 -14.30 9.43
CA ALA A 176 -28.05 -14.31 10.53
C ALA A 176 -28.54 -12.87 10.79
N GLY A 177 -29.80 -12.69 11.17
CA GLY A 177 -30.38 -11.40 11.54
C GLY A 177 -31.07 -10.64 10.40
N VAL A 178 -31.29 -9.34 10.61
CA VAL A 178 -32.04 -8.46 9.70
C VAL A 178 -31.24 -8.16 8.43
N TYR A 179 -31.93 -8.05 7.30
CA TYR A 179 -31.34 -7.65 6.03
C TYR A 179 -30.67 -6.26 6.16
N PRO A 180 -29.40 -6.11 5.73
CA PRO A 180 -28.70 -4.84 5.89
C PRO A 180 -29.31 -3.76 5.00
N GLN A 181 -29.22 -2.51 5.44
CA GLN A 181 -29.60 -1.37 4.60
C GLN A 181 -28.64 -1.27 3.40
N VAL A 182 -29.22 -1.31 2.20
CA VAL A 182 -28.48 -1.22 0.93
C VAL A 182 -28.69 0.17 0.33
N PHE A 183 -27.59 0.79 -0.07
CA PHE A 183 -27.58 2.07 -0.76
C PHE A 183 -27.27 1.85 -2.25
N ARG A 184 -28.07 2.46 -3.12
CA ARG A 184 -27.83 2.49 -4.58
C ARG A 184 -27.42 3.88 -5.00
N LEU A 185 -26.38 3.98 -5.84
CA LEU A 185 -25.99 5.23 -6.47
C LEU A 185 -27.03 5.63 -7.53
N THR A 186 -27.53 6.86 -7.46
CA THR A 186 -28.43 7.43 -8.46
C THR A 186 -27.64 8.00 -9.63
N SER A 187 -28.32 8.35 -10.74
CA SER A 187 -27.69 9.09 -11.85
C SER A 187 -27.03 10.39 -11.38
N LYS A 188 -27.71 11.15 -10.51
CA LYS A 188 -27.15 12.36 -9.87
C LYS A 188 -25.90 12.05 -9.02
N GLY A 189 -25.86 10.89 -8.37
CA GLY A 189 -24.70 10.43 -7.62
C GLY A 189 -23.49 10.18 -8.51
N TYR A 190 -23.70 9.54 -9.68
CA TYR A 190 -22.65 9.31 -10.68
C TYR A 190 -22.11 10.62 -11.25
N GLU A 191 -23.00 11.56 -11.61
CA GLU A 191 -22.62 12.91 -12.06
C GLU A 191 -21.81 13.65 -11.01
N ALA A 192 -22.21 13.58 -9.73
CA ALA A 192 -21.54 14.27 -8.63
C ALA A 192 -20.10 13.79 -8.38
N ILE A 193 -19.75 12.57 -8.80
CA ILE A 193 -18.38 12.03 -8.72
C ILE A 193 -17.64 12.03 -10.06
N GLY A 194 -18.24 12.57 -11.12
CA GLY A 194 -17.63 12.67 -12.45
C GLY A 194 -17.54 11.34 -13.21
N LEU A 195 -18.43 10.39 -12.94
CA LEU A 195 -18.51 9.12 -13.67
C LEU A 195 -19.79 9.09 -14.51
N GLN A 196 -19.74 8.52 -15.71
CA GLN A 196 -20.93 8.19 -16.50
C GLN A 196 -21.33 6.74 -16.25
N ARG A 197 -22.63 6.50 -16.05
CA ARG A 197 -23.17 5.15 -15.90
C ARG A 197 -23.26 4.53 -17.30
N GLU A 198 -22.43 3.52 -17.57
CA GLU A 198 -22.63 2.68 -18.75
C GLU A 198 -23.95 1.91 -18.55
N TYR A 199 -24.89 2.10 -19.49
CA TYR A 199 -26.22 1.48 -19.49
C TYR A 199 -26.15 0.03 -19.96
#